data_AF-A0A957VKY4-F1
#
_entry.id   AF-A0A957VKY4-F1
#
_cell.length_a   1.000
_cell.length_b   1.000
_cell.length_c   1.000
_cell.angle_alpha   90.00
_cell.angle_beta   90.00
_cell.angle_gamma   90.00
#
_symmetry.space_group_name_H-M   'P 1'
#
loop_
_entity.id
_entity.type
_entity.pdbx_description
1 polymer ?
#
loop_
_entity_poly.entity_id
_entity_poly.type
_entity_poly.pdbx_seq_one_letter_code
_entity_poly.pdbx_strand_id
1 'polypeptide(L)'
;QRAHSLSDFAGQCWAMTVGVIPAYAYIYHMWDTLATGYLGAPDLVTVRPVQCHVDTAPPSAGRMRPVDSGGFPIRAGFDVDVPRFLDYVLDLLRRDIDP
;
A
#
# COMPACT_ATOMS: atom_id res chain seq x y z
N GLN A 1 -10.23 -14.52 -13.22
CA GLN A 1 -10.90 -13.26 -12.83
C GLN A 1 -12.41 -13.30 -13.09
N ARG A 2 -12.92 -13.44 -14.33
CA ARG A 2 -14.36 -13.37 -14.67
C ARG A 2 -15.34 -14.39 -14.02
N ALA A 3 -14.84 -15.36 -13.24
CA ALA A 3 -15.68 -16.36 -12.58
C ALA A 3 -16.15 -15.93 -11.17
N HIS A 4 -15.64 -14.82 -10.64
CA HIS A 4 -15.92 -14.35 -9.27
C HIS A 4 -16.33 -12.89 -9.31
N SER A 5 -17.62 -12.61 -9.08
CA SER A 5 -18.22 -11.28 -9.26
C SER A 5 -17.57 -10.18 -8.40
N LEU A 6 -17.08 -10.51 -7.20
CA LEU A 6 -16.42 -9.55 -6.31
C LEU A 6 -15.01 -9.18 -6.78
N SER A 7 -14.23 -10.16 -7.23
CA SER A 7 -12.89 -9.93 -7.80
C SER A 7 -12.99 -9.14 -9.11
N ASP A 8 -14.00 -9.42 -9.93
CA ASP A 8 -14.27 -8.66 -11.17
C ASP A 8 -14.70 -7.22 -10.85
N PHE A 9 -15.58 -7.03 -9.86
CA PHE A 9 -16.00 -5.70 -9.39
C PHE A 9 -14.82 -4.89 -8.80
N ALA A 10 -13.98 -5.49 -7.97
CA ALA A 10 -12.79 -4.83 -7.42
C ALA A 10 -11.80 -4.43 -8.53
N GLY A 11 -11.63 -5.30 -9.54
CA GLY A 11 -10.86 -4.97 -10.74
C GLY A 11 -11.46 -3.80 -11.53
N GLN A 12 -12.79 -3.72 -11.63
CA GLN A 12 -13.48 -2.59 -12.26
C GLN A 12 -13.36 -1.29 -11.43
N CYS A 13 -13.47 -1.35 -10.10
CA CYS A 13 -13.20 -0.20 -9.22
C CYS A 13 -11.79 0.33 -9.41
N TRP A 14 -10.80 -0.56 -9.49
CA TRP A 14 -9.42 -0.17 -9.76
C TRP A 14 -9.27 0.45 -11.16
N ALA A 15 -9.84 -0.15 -12.20
CA ALA A 15 -9.83 0.39 -13.56
C ALA A 15 -10.49 1.79 -13.65
N MET A 16 -11.56 2.03 -12.90
CA MET A 16 -12.20 3.36 -12.81
C MET A 16 -11.31 4.41 -12.15
N THR A 17 -10.46 4.03 -11.19
CA THR A 17 -9.52 4.97 -10.54
C THR A 17 -8.34 5.35 -11.44
N VAL A 18 -7.94 4.47 -12.36
CA VAL A 18 -6.83 4.71 -13.31
C VAL A 18 -7.23 5.66 -14.45
N GLY A 19 -8.52 5.71 -14.83
CA GLY A 19 -9.01 6.49 -15.98
C GLY A 19 -9.65 7.85 -15.66
N VAL A 20 -9.98 8.15 -14.41
CA VAL A 20 -10.73 9.37 -14.02
C VAL A 20 -9.82 10.46 -13.43
N ILE A 21 -8.63 10.10 -12.97
CA ILE A 21 -7.65 11.06 -12.44
C ILE A 21 -6.78 11.52 -13.61
N PRO A 22 -6.71 12.82 -13.95
CA PRO A 22 -5.91 13.29 -15.08
C PRO A 22 -4.47 12.80 -14.94
N ALA A 23 -4.09 11.91 -15.85
CA ALA A 23 -2.93 11.01 -15.80
C ALA A 23 -1.55 11.69 -15.87
N TYR A 24 -1.46 12.98 -15.54
CA TYR A 24 -0.21 13.74 -15.54
C TYR A 24 0.33 14.08 -14.15
N ALA A 25 -0.45 13.91 -13.06
CA ALA A 25 0.03 14.30 -11.72
C ALA A 25 -0.15 13.27 -10.60
N TYR A 26 -0.95 12.21 -10.79
CA TYR A 26 -1.24 11.26 -9.72
C TYR A 26 -1.36 9.84 -10.28
N ILE A 27 -0.25 9.11 -10.28
CA ILE A 27 -0.30 7.65 -10.40
C ILE A 27 -1.04 7.15 -9.15
N TYR A 28 -2.18 6.48 -9.33
CA TYR A 28 -2.91 5.91 -8.22
C TYR A 28 -2.14 4.70 -7.68
N HIS A 29 -1.84 4.73 -6.39
CA HIS A 29 -1.17 3.65 -5.68
C HIS A 29 -2.08 3.11 -4.57
N MET A 30 -2.08 1.80 -4.39
CA MET A 30 -2.93 1.11 -3.42
C MET A 30 -2.30 1.13 -2.01
N TRP A 31 -1.92 2.31 -1.52
CA TRP A 31 -1.15 2.47 -0.28
C TRP A 31 -1.83 1.83 0.94
N ASP A 32 -3.14 2.04 1.10
CA ASP A 32 -3.89 1.50 2.24
C ASP A 32 -4.09 -0.02 2.15
N THR A 33 -4.29 -0.53 0.92
CA THR A 33 -4.35 -1.98 0.67
C THR A 33 -3.00 -2.62 0.96
N LEU A 34 -1.89 -1.98 0.58
CA LEU A 34 -0.54 -2.44 0.91
C LEU A 34 -0.30 -2.45 2.42
N ALA A 35 -0.64 -1.36 3.11
CA ALA A 35 -0.48 -1.24 4.56
C ALA A 35 -1.30 -2.30 5.33
N THR A 36 -2.53 -2.56 4.88
CA THR A 36 -3.40 -3.57 5.49
C THR A 36 -2.93 -4.99 5.14
N GLY A 37 -2.63 -5.23 3.85
CA GLY A 37 -2.19 -6.54 3.37
C GLY A 37 -0.87 -7.00 3.96
N TYR A 38 0.03 -6.06 4.31
CA TYR A 38 1.26 -6.34 5.06
C TYR A 38 1.00 -7.15 6.34
N LEU A 39 -0.14 -6.95 7.01
CA LEU A 39 -0.47 -7.71 8.23
C LEU A 39 -0.72 -9.19 7.95
N GLY A 40 -1.27 -9.54 6.77
CA GLY A 40 -1.59 -10.92 6.41
C GLY A 40 -0.55 -11.61 5.51
N ALA A 41 0.32 -10.84 4.86
CA ALA A 41 1.42 -11.37 4.04
C ALA A 41 2.73 -10.57 4.26
N PRO A 42 3.28 -10.55 5.49
CA PRO A 42 4.44 -9.73 5.83
C PRO A 42 5.69 -10.12 5.03
N ASP A 43 5.82 -11.39 4.64
CA ASP A 43 6.95 -11.91 3.86
C ASP A 43 7.02 -11.35 2.43
N LEU A 44 5.94 -10.71 1.94
CA LEU A 44 5.89 -10.08 0.61
C LEU A 44 6.36 -8.63 0.63
N VAL A 45 6.61 -8.05 1.81
CA VAL A 45 6.99 -6.65 1.98
C VAL A 45 8.32 -6.56 2.73
N THR A 46 9.32 -5.94 2.10
CA THR A 46 10.59 -5.64 2.74
C THR A 46 10.44 -4.39 3.62
N VAL A 47 10.67 -4.54 4.92
CA VAL A 47 10.74 -3.41 5.86
C VAL A 47 12.17 -3.22 6.37
N ARG A 48 12.57 -1.98 6.61
CA ARG A 48 13.89 -1.64 7.14
C ARG A 48 13.80 -0.81 8.42
N PRO A 49 14.68 -1.04 9.41
CA PRO A 49 14.77 -0.16 10.57
C PRO A 49 15.29 1.22 10.13
N VAL A 50 14.59 2.28 10.54
CA VAL A 50 14.95 3.67 10.26
C VAL A 50 14.77 4.50 11.52
N GLN A 51 15.70 5.42 11.78
CA GLN A 51 15.51 6.48 12.76
C GLN A 51 14.80 7.65 12.08
N CYS A 52 13.61 8.00 12.53
CA CYS A 52 12.74 8.98 11.87
C CYS A 52 12.52 10.21 12.75
N HIS A 53 12.60 11.40 12.14
CA HIS A 53 12.18 12.65 12.77
C HIS A 53 10.98 13.22 12.03
N VAL A 54 10.03 13.79 12.78
CA VAL A 54 8.87 14.50 12.24
C VAL A 54 9.02 15.98 12.55
N ASP A 55 9.07 16.80 11.51
CA ASP A 55 9.10 18.25 11.67
C ASP A 55 7.72 18.72 12.18
N THR A 56 7.68 19.43 13.31
CA THR A 56 6.43 19.89 13.93
C THR A 56 6.17 21.38 13.74
N ALA A 57 7.16 22.12 13.24
CA ALA A 57 7.11 23.57 13.05
C ALA A 57 7.08 23.96 11.55
N PRO A 58 6.48 25.10 11.18
CA PRO A 58 6.55 25.64 9.82
C PRO A 58 8.01 25.92 9.39
N PRO A 59 8.31 25.87 8.07
CA PRO A 59 7.40 25.62 6.96
C PRO A 59 7.19 24.14 6.63
N SER A 60 7.91 23.21 7.28
CA SER A 60 7.91 21.78 6.92
C SER A 60 7.09 20.89 7.86
N ALA A 61 6.14 21.45 8.61
CA ALA A 61 5.32 20.71 9.56
C ALA A 61 4.65 19.49 8.90
N GLY A 62 4.80 18.32 9.52
CA GLY A 62 4.31 17.03 9.02
C GLY A 62 5.31 16.24 8.16
N ARG A 63 6.45 16.84 7.79
CA ARG A 63 7.49 16.13 7.02
C ARG A 63 8.20 15.09 7.90
N MET A 64 8.18 13.84 7.46
CA MET A 64 8.99 12.76 8.02
C MET A 64 10.32 12.65 7.28
N ARG A 65 11.43 12.52 7.98
CA ARG A 65 12.76 12.37 7.39
C ARG A 65 13.60 11.36 8.17
N PRO A 66 14.43 10.55 7.47
CA PRO A 66 15.44 9.75 8.15
C PRO A 66 16.49 10.68 8.79
N VAL A 67 16.99 10.29 9.96
CA VAL A 67 18.06 10.97 10.70
C VAL A 67 19.07 9.93 11.19
N ASP A 68 20.33 10.31 11.36
CA ASP A 68 21.37 9.37 11.78
C ASP A 68 21.29 8.99 13.27
N SER A 69 20.77 9.90 14.10
CA SER A 69 20.61 9.68 15.55
C SER A 69 19.54 10.59 16.15
N GLY A 70 19.03 10.25 17.34
CA GLY A 70 18.04 11.05 18.07
C GLY A 70 16.63 11.03 17.48
N GLY A 71 16.39 10.20 16.46
CA GLY A 71 15.07 9.96 15.89
C GLY A 71 14.26 8.91 16.67
N PHE A 72 13.03 8.69 16.21
CA PHE A 72 12.19 7.60 16.67
C PHE A 72 12.46 6.34 15.82
N PRO A 73 12.73 5.18 16.44
CA PRO A 73 12.93 3.95 15.70
C PRO A 73 11.60 3.46 15.10
N ILE A 74 11.57 3.31 13.78
CA ILE A 74 10.43 2.76 13.02
C ILE A 74 10.88 1.64 12.09
N ARG A 75 9.92 0.84 11.59
CA ARG A 75 10.12 -0.06 10.45
C ARG A 75 9.45 0.54 9.23
N ALA A 76 10.23 1.07 8.29
CA ALA A 76 9.71 1.67 7.08
C ALA A 76 9.57 0.61 5.97
N GLY A 77 8.45 0.60 5.25
CA GLY A 77 8.30 -0.19 4.02
C GLY A 77 9.27 0.32 2.96
N PHE A 78 10.04 -0.58 2.37
CA PHE A 78 11.10 -0.26 1.41
C PHE A 78 10.83 -0.85 0.02
N ASP A 79 10.33 -2.08 -0.04
CA ASP A 79 10.04 -2.77 -1.30
C ASP A 79 8.91 -3.79 -1.11
N VAL A 80 8.27 -4.19 -2.20
CA VAL A 80 7.19 -5.17 -2.22
C VAL A 80 7.29 -6.06 -3.46
N ASP A 81 7.07 -7.37 -3.30
CA ASP A 81 6.89 -8.28 -4.42
C ASP A 81 5.51 -8.03 -5.06
N VAL A 82 5.46 -7.07 -5.98
CA VAL A 82 4.20 -6.58 -6.57
C VAL A 82 3.37 -7.72 -7.19
N PRO A 83 3.92 -8.61 -8.05
CA PRO A 83 3.13 -9.69 -8.62
C PRO A 83 2.50 -10.59 -7.55
N ARG A 84 3.30 -11.07 -6.58
CA ARG A 84 2.79 -11.99 -5.54
C ARG A 84 1.83 -11.30 -4.58
N PHE A 85 2.03 -10.01 -4.31
CA PHE A 85 1.14 -9.23 -3.47
C PHE A 85 -0.23 -9.01 -4.15
N LEU A 86 -0.24 -8.72 -5.46
CA LEU A 86 -1.48 -8.63 -6.22
C LEU A 86 -2.22 -9.97 -6.28
N ASP A 87 -1.51 -11.07 -6.50
CA ASP A 87 -2.09 -12.42 -6.46
C ASP A 87 -2.72 -12.71 -5.09
N TYR A 88 -2.02 -12.38 -4.00
CA TYR A 88 -2.54 -12.50 -2.63
C TYR A 88 -3.83 -11.69 -2.41
N VAL A 89 -3.85 -10.43 -2.84
CA VAL A 89 -5.04 -9.57 -2.72
C VAL A 89 -6.20 -10.12 -3.56
N LEU A 90 -5.93 -10.57 -4.79
CA LEU A 90 -6.95 -11.17 -5.64
C LEU A 90 -7.50 -12.47 -5.03
N ASP A 91 -6.64 -13.28 -4.42
CA ASP A 91 -7.07 -14.51 -3.74
C ASP A 91 -7.91 -14.22 -2.49
N LEU A 92 -7.60 -13.15 -1.72
CA LEU A 92 -8.48 -12.68 -0.64
C LEU A 92 -9.86 -12.30 -1.18
N LEU A 93 -9.92 -11.57 -2.29
CA LEU A 93 -11.19 -11.12 -2.90
C LEU A 93 -11.96 -12.24 -3.61
N ARG A 94 -11.35 -13.41 -3.78
CA ARG A 94 -12.02 -14.64 -4.24
C ARG A 94 -12.60 -15.44 -3.06
N ARG A 95 -12.18 -15.15 -1.83
CA ARG A 95 -12.71 -15.76 -0.63
C ARG A 95 -13.91 -14.94 -0.14
N ASP A 96 -15.05 -15.12 -0.80
CA ASP A 96 -16.41 -14.80 -0.34
C ASP A 96 -17.35 -15.65 -1.23
N ILE A 97 -18.32 -16.45 -0.75
CA ILE A 97 -19.12 -16.42 0.48
C ILE A 97 -19.44 -17.89 0.84
N ASP A 98 -19.04 -18.39 2.02
CA ASP A 98 -19.74 -19.51 2.66
C ASP A 98 -20.49 -18.90 3.86
N PRO A 99 -21.81 -19.14 4.01
CA PRO A 99 -22.65 -18.52 5.03
C PRO A 99 -22.32 -18.93 6.47
#